data_AF-A0A9P5PFI1-F1
#
_entry.id   AF-A0A9P5PFI1-F1
#
_cell.length_a   1.000
_cell.length_b   1.000
_cell.length_c   1.000
_cell.angle_alpha   90.00
_cell.angle_beta   90.00
_cell.angle_gamma   90.00
#
_symmetry.space_group_name_H-M   'P 1'
#
loop_
_entity.id
_entity.type
_entity.pdbx_description
1 polymer ?
#
loop_
_entity_poly.entity_id
_entity_poly.type
_entity_poly.pdbx_seq_one_letter_code
_entity_poly.pdbx_strand_id
1 'polypeptide(L)'
;MFLSKSAKEKAYEKWVDSLTPIGASPFQSRVFRSWASIDESDYNFHLSNSSYAKALDGARFKLAAQLLPKFLLAGGVIPLAGTHFHFVREIPIMARYEIRITLEAWDDKWIYIVCRFVSKPKRSTKSKNLAKKDIDTSSSSSASFFHAPINSSGVSMSSTPALPTDAPAPPTDMAKLTAALLASEEPDGATLHTVTVSQMCFKMGRITVPPAIVFAANGLGAPPAPSALDTYSATNPPPHWSQVQAISSRTHGGSIKKLRDFFRGGWKDVPEGERWWEEAMSGGVEVRRRRNLETLELLRRGMEGARGMR
;
A
#
# COMPACT_ATOMS: atom_id res chain seq x y z
N MET A 1 -4.51 -27.68 -32.95
CA MET A 1 -4.34 -26.59 -33.92
C MET A 1 -3.60 -25.44 -33.26
N PHE A 2 -2.50 -24.96 -33.84
CA PHE A 2 -1.81 -23.76 -33.34
C PHE A 2 -2.55 -22.51 -33.84
N LEU A 3 -2.83 -21.56 -32.94
CA LEU A 3 -3.44 -20.27 -33.30
C LEU A 3 -2.57 -19.50 -34.31
N SER A 4 -3.20 -18.78 -35.25
CA SER A 4 -2.51 -17.85 -36.14
C SER A 4 -1.83 -16.74 -35.34
N LYS A 5 -0.81 -16.08 -35.92
CA LYS A 5 -0.09 -14.97 -35.27
C LYS A 5 -1.05 -13.86 -34.81
N SER A 6 -1.98 -13.44 -35.68
CA SER A 6 -2.98 -12.42 -35.35
C SER A 6 -3.92 -12.88 -34.23
N ALA A 7 -4.35 -14.15 -34.24
CA ALA A 7 -5.19 -14.69 -33.17
C ALA A 7 -4.45 -14.72 -31.81
N LYS A 8 -3.17 -15.07 -31.80
CA LYS A 8 -2.32 -15.01 -30.58
C LYS A 8 -2.18 -13.59 -30.06
N GLU A 9 -1.96 -12.61 -30.94
CA GLU A 9 -1.83 -11.20 -30.55
C GLU A 9 -3.13 -10.65 -29.94
N LYS A 10 -4.29 -10.93 -30.58
CA LYS A 10 -5.60 -10.56 -30.03
C LYS A 10 -5.88 -11.24 -28.67
N ALA A 11 -5.52 -12.51 -28.53
CA ALA A 11 -5.69 -13.23 -27.27
C ALA A 11 -4.80 -12.66 -26.15
N TYR A 12 -3.54 -12.33 -26.48
CA TYR A 12 -2.63 -11.68 -25.54
C TYR A 12 -3.14 -10.31 -25.10
N GLU A 13 -3.64 -9.50 -26.03
CA GLU A 13 -4.18 -8.18 -25.72
C GLU A 13 -5.42 -8.28 -24.82
N LYS A 14 -6.36 -9.18 -25.15
CA LYS A 14 -7.53 -9.45 -24.31
C LYS A 14 -7.13 -9.88 -22.89
N TRP A 15 -6.08 -10.67 -22.76
CA TRP A 15 -5.53 -11.07 -21.46
C TRP A 15 -4.92 -9.88 -20.70
N VAL A 16 -4.12 -9.03 -21.34
CA VAL A 16 -3.56 -7.83 -20.71
C VAL A 16 -4.67 -6.89 -20.24
N ASP A 17 -5.67 -6.64 -21.10
CA ASP A 17 -6.78 -5.75 -20.76
C ASP A 17 -7.65 -6.35 -19.63
N SER A 18 -7.81 -7.68 -19.56
CA SER A 18 -8.50 -8.34 -18.44
C SER A 18 -7.80 -8.19 -17.08
N LEU A 19 -6.48 -7.99 -17.09
CA LEU A 19 -5.68 -7.76 -15.89
C LEU A 19 -5.67 -6.29 -15.47
N THR A 20 -5.94 -5.38 -16.41
CA THR A 20 -5.77 -3.95 -16.18
C THR A 20 -6.99 -3.39 -15.45
N PRO A 21 -6.80 -2.67 -14.32
CA PRO A 21 -7.92 -2.17 -13.51
C PRO A 21 -8.51 -0.88 -14.11
N ILE A 22 -9.10 -1.00 -15.30
CA ILE A 22 -9.67 0.12 -16.08
C ILE A 22 -10.76 0.82 -15.26
N GLY A 23 -10.57 2.12 -15.03
CA GLY A 23 -11.50 2.97 -14.29
C GLY A 23 -11.37 2.90 -12.77
N ALA A 24 -10.48 2.07 -12.23
CA ALA A 24 -10.33 1.94 -10.78
C ALA A 24 -9.56 3.13 -10.17
N SER A 25 -9.83 3.39 -8.90
CA SER A 25 -9.09 4.39 -8.14
C SER A 25 -7.67 3.89 -7.80
N PRO A 26 -6.63 4.74 -7.89
CA PRO A 26 -5.29 4.37 -7.45
C PRO A 26 -5.19 4.11 -5.94
N PHE A 27 -6.15 4.60 -5.14
CA PHE A 27 -6.17 4.45 -3.68
C PHE A 27 -6.91 3.20 -3.18
N GLN A 28 -7.16 2.23 -4.07
CA GLN A 28 -7.87 1.02 -3.67
C GLN A 28 -7.01 0.15 -2.76
N SER A 29 -7.50 -0.11 -1.54
CA SER A 29 -6.83 -1.02 -0.62
C SER A 29 -6.92 -2.47 -1.11
N ARG A 30 -5.83 -3.22 -0.93
CA ARG A 30 -5.75 -4.65 -1.20
C ARG A 30 -5.40 -5.39 0.09
N VAL A 31 -5.89 -6.63 0.19
CA VAL A 31 -5.67 -7.48 1.36
C VAL A 31 -4.99 -8.77 0.92
N PHE A 32 -3.82 -9.05 1.51
CA PHE A 32 -3.11 -10.31 1.33
C PHE A 32 -3.07 -11.07 2.64
N ARG A 33 -3.31 -12.39 2.59
CA ARG A 33 -3.32 -13.24 3.79
C ARG A 33 -2.01 -14.00 3.89
N SER A 34 -1.53 -14.14 5.12
CA SER A 34 -0.38 -14.98 5.47
C SER A 34 -0.54 -15.50 6.90
N TRP A 35 0.47 -16.21 7.38
CA TRP A 35 0.55 -16.69 8.76
C TRP A 35 2.01 -16.72 9.20
N ALA A 36 2.25 -16.55 10.50
CA ALA A 36 3.58 -16.55 11.08
C ALA A 36 4.09 -17.98 11.22
N SER A 37 4.86 -18.45 10.25
CA SER A 37 5.46 -19.79 10.31
C SER A 37 6.59 -19.88 11.33
N ILE A 38 6.94 -21.10 11.71
CA ILE A 38 8.00 -21.35 12.71
C ILE A 38 9.34 -20.77 12.23
N ASP A 39 9.66 -20.90 10.94
CA ASP A 39 10.87 -20.36 10.33
C ASP A 39 10.88 -18.83 10.18
N GLU A 40 9.71 -18.19 10.21
CA GLU A 40 9.58 -16.73 10.18
C GLU A 40 9.53 -16.11 11.58
N SER A 41 9.51 -16.93 12.63
CA SER A 41 9.39 -16.50 14.01
C SER A 41 10.75 -16.42 14.70
N ASP A 42 10.89 -15.50 15.64
CA ASP A 42 12.10 -15.33 16.44
C ASP A 42 12.08 -16.21 17.71
N TYR A 43 13.12 -16.07 18.54
CA TYR A 43 13.24 -16.81 19.81
C TYR A 43 12.11 -16.49 20.81
N ASN A 44 11.42 -15.34 20.66
CA ASN A 44 10.30 -14.96 21.51
C ASN A 44 8.97 -15.54 21.03
N PHE A 45 8.98 -16.43 20.03
CA PHE A 45 7.78 -17.03 19.45
C PHE A 45 6.83 -16.00 18.79
N HIS A 46 7.39 -14.93 18.23
CA HIS A 46 6.66 -13.94 17.45
C HIS A 46 7.23 -13.84 16.04
N LEU A 47 6.42 -13.35 15.10
CA LEU A 47 6.90 -13.02 13.76
C LEU A 47 8.10 -12.07 13.88
N SER A 48 9.25 -12.49 13.38
CA SER A 48 10.49 -11.72 13.49
C SER A 48 10.36 -10.37 12.78
N ASN A 49 11.02 -9.34 13.30
CA ASN A 49 11.05 -8.00 12.70
C ASN A 49 11.50 -8.02 11.23
N SER A 50 12.41 -8.93 10.85
CA SER A 50 12.84 -9.10 9.45
C SER A 50 11.78 -9.76 8.57
N SER A 51 10.94 -10.63 9.14
CA SER A 51 9.86 -11.32 8.42
C SER A 51 8.75 -10.35 7.99
N TYR A 52 8.50 -9.26 8.73
CA TYR A 52 7.62 -8.18 8.27
C TYR A 52 8.11 -7.57 6.95
N ALA A 53 9.41 -7.29 6.83
CA ALA A 53 9.99 -6.73 5.60
C ALA A 53 9.90 -7.71 4.42
N LYS A 54 10.20 -8.99 4.66
CA LYS A 54 10.04 -10.07 3.67
C LYS A 54 8.60 -10.16 3.15
N ALA A 55 7.61 -10.19 4.05
CA ALA A 55 6.20 -10.26 3.69
C ALA A 55 5.75 -8.99 2.94
N LEU A 56 6.28 -7.84 3.33
CA LEU A 56 5.99 -6.53 2.73
C LEU A 56 6.49 -6.41 1.29
N ASP A 57 7.66 -6.98 0.94
CA ASP A 57 8.14 -7.04 -0.46
C ASP A 57 7.14 -7.80 -1.35
N GLY A 58 6.67 -8.96 -0.88
CA GLY A 58 5.68 -9.75 -1.59
C GLY A 58 4.34 -9.02 -1.76
N ALA A 59 3.86 -8.33 -0.71
CA ALA A 59 2.64 -7.55 -0.76
C ALA A 59 2.74 -6.38 -1.76
N ARG A 60 3.85 -5.65 -1.76
CA ARG A 60 4.09 -4.54 -2.71
C ARG A 60 4.16 -5.01 -4.15
N PHE A 61 4.83 -6.13 -4.41
CA PHE A 61 4.88 -6.69 -5.76
C PHE A 61 3.49 -7.13 -6.23
N LYS A 62 2.70 -7.78 -5.38
CA LYS A 62 1.31 -8.16 -5.71
C LYS A 62 0.42 -6.93 -5.98
N LEU A 63 0.56 -5.86 -5.17
CA LEU A 63 -0.13 -4.60 -5.43
C LEU A 63 0.26 -4.05 -6.81
N ALA A 64 1.55 -4.00 -7.13
CA ALA A 64 2.04 -3.53 -8.41
C ALA A 64 1.53 -4.39 -9.58
N ALA A 65 1.48 -5.71 -9.44
CA ALA A 65 0.94 -6.60 -10.47
C ALA A 65 -0.57 -6.40 -10.71
N GLN A 66 -1.33 -6.08 -9.66
CA GLN A 66 -2.77 -5.80 -9.74
C GLN A 66 -3.10 -4.40 -10.26
N LEU A 67 -2.25 -3.41 -9.95
CA LEU A 67 -2.50 -2.01 -10.31
C LEU A 67 -1.82 -1.61 -11.63
N LEU A 68 -0.66 -2.18 -11.93
CA LEU A 68 0.28 -1.66 -12.94
C LEU A 68 0.73 -2.71 -13.99
N PRO A 69 -0.15 -3.57 -14.51
CA PRO A 69 0.26 -4.66 -15.40
C PRO A 69 0.95 -4.15 -16.68
N LYS A 70 0.45 -3.09 -17.33
CA LYS A 70 1.05 -2.54 -18.56
C LYS A 70 2.43 -1.92 -18.29
N PHE A 71 2.65 -1.31 -17.13
CA PHE A 71 3.96 -0.78 -16.76
C PHE A 71 5.00 -1.90 -16.56
N LEU A 72 4.62 -2.97 -15.85
CA LEU A 72 5.49 -4.13 -15.65
C LEU A 72 5.79 -4.85 -16.97
N LEU A 73 4.78 -5.06 -17.82
CA LEU A 73 4.94 -5.66 -19.14
C LEU A 73 5.83 -4.84 -20.07
N ALA A 74 5.80 -3.51 -19.95
CA ALA A 74 6.71 -2.62 -20.67
C ALA A 74 8.17 -2.68 -20.17
N GLY A 75 8.44 -3.40 -19.07
CA GLY A 75 9.77 -3.51 -18.46
C GLY A 75 10.04 -2.48 -17.36
N GLY A 76 8.98 -1.88 -16.80
CA GLY A 76 9.09 -0.94 -15.70
C GLY A 76 9.53 -1.61 -14.40
N VAL A 77 10.34 -0.90 -13.62
CA VAL A 77 10.85 -1.36 -12.32
C VAL A 77 10.42 -0.38 -11.24
N ILE A 78 10.17 -0.88 -10.03
CA ILE A 78 9.68 -0.09 -8.90
C ILE A 78 10.67 -0.20 -7.74
N PRO A 79 11.81 0.50 -7.77
CA PRO A 79 12.79 0.43 -6.68
C PRO A 79 12.25 1.06 -5.38
N LEU A 80 12.61 0.41 -4.26
CA LEU A 80 12.37 0.91 -2.91
C LEU A 80 13.50 1.88 -2.52
N ALA A 81 13.14 3.07 -2.01
CA ALA A 81 14.10 4.03 -1.47
C ALA A 81 14.22 3.97 0.05
N GLY A 82 13.14 3.58 0.74
CA GLY A 82 13.12 3.42 2.18
C GLY A 82 11.75 2.96 2.66
N THR A 83 11.75 2.27 3.80
CA THR A 83 10.53 1.88 4.50
C THR A 83 10.67 2.24 5.97
N HIS A 84 9.66 2.91 6.51
CA HIS A 84 9.51 3.10 7.94
C HIS A 84 8.60 2.01 8.52
N PHE A 85 9.01 1.38 9.61
CA PHE A 85 8.22 0.41 10.36
C PHE A 85 7.85 0.99 11.71
N HIS A 86 6.58 0.83 12.08
CA HIS A 86 6.12 1.10 13.43
C HIS A 86 5.42 -0.14 13.98
N PHE A 87 6.10 -0.80 14.92
CA PHE A 87 5.63 -2.02 15.58
C PHE A 87 4.78 -1.66 16.80
N VAL A 88 3.54 -2.13 16.81
CA VAL A 88 2.51 -1.82 17.82
C VAL A 88 2.26 -3.03 18.71
N ARG A 89 2.07 -4.20 18.10
CA ARG A 89 1.82 -5.49 18.78
C ARG A 89 2.51 -6.61 18.03
N GLU A 90 2.81 -7.67 18.77
CA GLU A 90 3.39 -8.90 18.24
C GLU A 90 2.35 -9.77 17.52
N ILE A 91 2.79 -10.43 16.44
CA ILE A 91 2.03 -11.50 15.80
C ILE A 91 2.58 -12.82 16.35
N PRO A 92 1.79 -13.61 17.11
CA PRO A 92 2.25 -14.87 17.66
C PRO A 92 2.64 -15.89 16.60
N ILE A 93 3.57 -16.78 16.92
CA ILE A 93 3.90 -17.95 16.11
C ILE A 93 2.63 -18.74 15.78
N MET A 94 2.56 -19.27 14.56
CA MET A 94 1.40 -19.95 13.98
C MET A 94 0.14 -19.07 13.78
N ALA A 95 0.15 -17.79 14.16
CA ALA A 95 -1.02 -16.92 14.00
C ALA A 95 -1.22 -16.51 12.53
N ARG A 96 -2.49 -16.42 12.11
CA ARG A 96 -2.86 -15.88 10.80
C ARG A 96 -2.95 -14.36 10.86
N TYR A 97 -2.43 -13.69 9.85
CA TYR A 97 -2.51 -12.25 9.70
C TYR A 97 -2.87 -11.84 8.27
N GLU A 98 -3.35 -10.61 8.14
CA GLU A 98 -3.63 -9.95 6.87
C GLU A 98 -2.71 -8.73 6.72
N ILE A 99 -2.22 -8.52 5.52
CA ILE A 99 -1.49 -7.32 5.10
C ILE A 99 -2.46 -6.49 4.28
N ARG A 100 -2.93 -5.39 4.86
CA ARG A 100 -3.76 -4.39 4.18
C ARG A 100 -2.84 -3.35 3.59
N ILE A 101 -2.79 -3.25 2.28
CA ILE A 101 -1.84 -2.41 1.55
C ILE A 101 -2.61 -1.44 0.66
N THR A 102 -2.25 -0.17 0.76
CA THR A 102 -2.88 0.92 0.02
C THR A 102 -1.80 1.86 -0.50
N LEU A 103 -1.89 2.26 -1.76
CA LEU A 103 -1.15 3.40 -2.27
C LEU A 103 -1.88 4.65 -1.80
N GLU A 104 -1.27 5.47 -0.94
CA GLU A 104 -1.96 6.57 -0.27
C GLU A 104 -1.73 7.91 -0.96
N ALA A 105 -0.53 8.15 -1.49
CA ALA A 105 -0.19 9.41 -2.15
C ALA A 105 1.01 9.25 -3.08
N TRP A 106 1.27 10.30 -3.85
CA TRP A 106 2.49 10.45 -4.64
C TRP A 106 2.82 11.93 -4.84
N ASP A 107 4.10 12.21 -5.07
CA ASP A 107 4.60 13.48 -5.60
C ASP A 107 5.07 13.26 -7.07
N ASP A 108 5.88 14.17 -7.61
CA ASP A 108 6.36 14.11 -9.00
C ASP A 108 7.25 12.89 -9.30
N LYS A 109 7.83 12.28 -8.26
CA LYS A 109 8.82 11.20 -8.35
C LYS A 109 8.43 9.97 -7.53
N TRP A 110 8.00 10.19 -6.30
CA TRP A 110 7.82 9.16 -5.30
C TRP A 110 6.36 8.80 -5.13
N ILE A 111 6.10 7.51 -4.96
CA ILE A 111 4.85 6.96 -4.44
C ILE A 111 5.06 6.59 -2.98
N TYR A 112 3.98 6.72 -2.21
CA TYR A 112 3.92 6.36 -0.80
C TYR A 112 2.88 5.28 -0.59
N ILE A 113 3.34 4.11 -0.17
CA ILE A 113 2.49 2.94 0.09
C ILE A 113 2.42 2.73 1.59
N VAL A 114 1.21 2.69 2.13
CA VAL A 114 0.96 2.34 3.53
C VAL A 114 0.52 0.89 3.60
N CYS A 115 1.14 0.12 4.50
CA CYS A 115 0.70 -1.24 4.81
C CYS A 115 0.40 -1.38 6.30
N ARG A 116 -0.64 -2.15 6.61
CA ARG A 116 -1.08 -2.45 7.97
C ARG A 116 -1.16 -3.96 8.12
N PHE A 117 -0.38 -4.48 9.06
CA PHE A 117 -0.43 -5.88 9.46
C PHE A 117 -1.49 -6.02 10.54
N VAL A 118 -2.49 -6.84 10.29
CA VAL A 118 -3.64 -6.99 11.18
C VAL A 118 -3.99 -8.46 11.39
N SER A 119 -4.58 -8.80 12.54
CA SER A 119 -5.22 -10.08 12.74
C SER A 119 -6.70 -9.88 13.02
N LYS A 120 -7.54 -10.70 12.38
CA LYS A 120 -8.98 -10.67 12.64
C LYS A 120 -9.27 -11.10 14.08
N PRO A 121 -10.30 -10.52 14.72
CA PRO A 121 -10.71 -10.97 16.04
C PRO A 121 -11.03 -12.47 15.98
N LYS A 122 -10.58 -13.23 16.98
CA LYS A 122 -11.02 -14.62 17.14
C LYS A 122 -12.53 -14.58 17.32
N ARG A 123 -13.28 -15.20 16.40
CA ARG A 123 -14.72 -15.39 16.54
C ARG A 123 -14.91 -16.17 17.83
N SER A 124 -15.37 -15.50 18.88
CA SER A 124 -15.69 -16.15 20.13
C SER A 124 -16.82 -17.13 19.82
N THR A 125 -16.52 -18.43 19.82
CA THR A 125 -17.54 -19.46 19.95
C THR A 125 -18.05 -19.42 21.40
N LYS A 126 -18.70 -18.30 21.78
CA LYS A 126 -19.53 -18.26 22.98
C LYS A 126 -20.78 -19.08 22.64
N SER A 127 -20.65 -20.39 22.81
CA SER A 127 -21.80 -21.26 23.03
C SER A 127 -22.63 -20.63 24.14
N LYS A 128 -23.92 -20.44 23.87
CA LYS A 128 -24.91 -19.99 24.84
C LYS A 128 -24.91 -20.96 26.03
N ASN A 129 -24.30 -20.53 27.13
CA ASN A 129 -24.65 -21.02 28.46
C ASN A 129 -24.89 -19.80 29.35
N LEU A 130 -26.06 -19.17 29.17
CA LEU A 130 -26.67 -18.40 30.25
C LEU A 130 -27.30 -19.41 31.21
N ALA A 131 -26.56 -19.78 32.25
CA ALA A 131 -27.14 -20.33 33.47
C ALA A 131 -26.38 -19.75 34.67
N LYS A 132 -27.16 -19.10 35.53
CA LYS A 132 -26.82 -18.41 36.79
C LYS A 132 -25.75 -19.11 37.63
N LYS A 133 -24.87 -18.32 38.26
CA LYS A 133 -24.71 -18.34 39.73
C LYS A 133 -24.01 -17.08 40.25
N ASP A 134 -24.58 -16.54 41.32
CA ASP A 134 -24.13 -15.37 42.09
C ASP A 134 -22.87 -15.65 42.93
N ILE A 135 -22.06 -14.58 43.07
CA ILE A 135 -21.24 -14.08 44.20
C ILE A 135 -20.60 -15.11 45.16
N ASP A 136 -19.25 -15.14 45.22
CA ASP A 136 -18.51 -14.59 46.38
C ASP A 136 -16.98 -14.47 46.20
N THR A 137 -16.40 -13.61 47.03
CA THR A 137 -15.01 -13.15 47.08
C THR A 137 -14.05 -14.18 47.65
N SER A 138 -12.97 -14.53 46.94
CA SER A 138 -11.68 -14.90 47.55
C SER A 138 -10.53 -14.88 46.53
N SER A 139 -9.47 -14.18 46.90
CA SER A 139 -8.14 -14.16 46.28
C SER A 139 -7.57 -15.56 46.01
N SER A 140 -7.20 -15.83 44.76
CA SER A 140 -6.16 -16.81 44.44
C SER A 140 -5.39 -16.34 43.21
N SER A 141 -4.17 -15.91 43.47
CA SER A 141 -3.12 -15.59 42.52
C SER A 141 -2.79 -16.81 41.66
N SER A 142 -3.34 -16.87 40.46
CA SER A 142 -2.84 -17.74 39.39
C SER A 142 -1.80 -16.95 38.60
N ALA A 143 -0.54 -17.22 38.91
CA ALA A 143 0.60 -16.71 38.15
C ALA A 143 0.47 -17.16 36.69
N SER A 144 0.08 -16.22 35.83
CA SER A 144 0.19 -16.35 34.38
C SER A 144 1.65 -16.11 34.03
N PHE A 145 2.47 -17.15 34.13
CA PHE A 145 3.76 -17.18 33.49
C PHE A 145 3.51 -17.02 31.97
N PHE A 146 4.07 -15.97 31.35
CA PHE A 146 4.01 -15.63 29.92
C PHE A 146 2.94 -14.66 29.39
N HIS A 147 2.40 -13.74 30.18
CA HIS A 147 1.83 -12.51 29.60
C HIS A 147 2.17 -11.29 30.45
N ALA A 148 3.04 -10.41 29.92
CA ALA A 148 3.12 -9.03 30.41
C ALA A 148 1.90 -8.28 29.85
N PRO A 149 1.03 -7.69 30.69
CA PRO A 149 0.00 -6.79 30.19
C PRO A 149 0.70 -5.48 29.81
N ILE A 150 0.86 -5.20 28.51
CA ILE A 150 1.25 -3.87 28.05
C ILE A 150 0.00 -2.99 28.04
N ASN A 151 -0.06 -2.11 29.03
CA ASN A 151 -0.92 -0.93 29.04
C ASN A 151 -0.60 -0.10 27.78
N SER A 152 -1.62 0.31 27.04
CA SER A 152 -1.51 0.97 25.73
C SER A 152 -1.05 2.45 25.80
N SER A 153 0.05 2.71 26.48
CA SER A 153 0.64 4.05 26.59
C SER A 153 2.18 4.04 26.69
N GLY A 154 2.83 2.93 26.34
CA GLY A 154 4.29 2.82 26.29
C GLY A 154 4.81 2.74 24.86
N VAL A 155 5.40 3.83 24.39
CA VAL A 155 6.28 3.85 23.21
C VAL A 155 7.43 2.86 23.51
N SER A 156 7.64 1.84 22.68
CA SER A 156 8.81 0.97 22.79
C SER A 156 10.08 1.78 22.54
N MET A 157 10.68 2.28 23.62
CA MET A 157 11.99 2.93 23.61
C MET A 157 13.00 1.92 24.17
N SER A 158 13.69 1.22 23.28
CA SER A 158 15.01 0.70 23.62
C SER A 158 15.96 1.89 23.61
N SER A 159 16.11 2.54 24.75
CA SER A 159 17.17 3.51 25.00
C SER A 159 17.70 3.31 26.41
N THR A 160 18.99 2.99 26.50
CA THR A 160 19.82 2.99 27.71
C THR A 160 19.55 4.25 28.54
N PRO A 161 19.47 4.18 29.88
CA PRO A 161 19.15 5.35 30.69
C PRO A 161 20.28 6.38 30.60
N ALA A 162 19.98 7.53 30.00
CA ALA A 162 20.75 8.76 30.14
C ALA A 162 20.10 9.63 31.24
N LEU A 163 20.93 10.35 32.00
CA LEU A 163 20.54 11.16 33.17
C LEU A 163 19.44 12.20 32.86
N PRO A 164 18.62 12.57 33.88
CA PRO A 164 17.46 13.41 33.70
C PRO A 164 17.87 14.85 33.37
N THR A 165 17.47 15.32 32.19
CA THR A 165 17.44 16.75 31.89
C THR A 165 15.97 17.15 31.77
N ASP A 166 15.50 17.99 32.70
CA ASP A 166 14.14 18.53 32.79
C ASP A 166 13.87 19.50 31.63
N ALA A 167 13.55 18.97 30.46
CA ALA A 167 12.92 19.72 29.39
C ALA A 167 11.98 18.81 28.59
N PRO A 168 10.67 19.10 28.50
CA PRO A 168 9.78 18.37 27.60
C PRO A 168 10.17 18.71 26.15
N ALA A 169 10.93 17.82 25.51
CA ALA A 169 11.14 17.89 24.08
C ALA A 169 9.77 17.87 23.38
N PRO A 170 9.45 18.83 22.50
CA PRO A 170 8.18 18.81 21.77
C PRO A 170 8.09 17.48 21.01
N PRO A 171 6.93 16.81 20.98
CA PRO A 171 6.79 15.56 20.26
C PRO A 171 7.20 15.78 18.81
N THR A 172 8.22 15.04 18.36
CA THR A 172 8.71 15.10 16.99
C THR A 172 7.55 14.86 16.02
N ASP A 173 7.60 15.45 14.83
CA ASP A 173 6.54 15.32 13.82
C ASP A 173 6.25 13.85 13.47
N MET A 174 7.25 12.97 13.65
CA MET A 174 7.11 11.51 13.57
C MET A 174 6.15 10.93 14.60
N ALA A 175 6.15 11.40 15.85
CA ALA A 175 5.24 10.95 16.89
C ALA A 175 3.79 11.36 16.59
N LYS A 176 3.58 12.59 16.08
CA LYS A 176 2.26 13.08 15.67
C LYS A 176 1.71 12.29 14.48
N LEU A 177 2.53 12.01 13.47
CA LEU A 177 2.14 11.20 12.33
C LEU A 177 1.84 9.76 12.75
N THR A 178 2.68 9.17 13.59
CA THR A 178 2.47 7.82 14.11
C THR A 178 1.15 7.77 14.88
N ALA A 179 0.88 8.76 15.74
CA ALA A 179 -0.41 8.88 16.43
C ALA A 179 -1.57 9.01 15.43
N ALA A 180 -1.46 9.81 14.36
CA ALA A 180 -2.50 9.94 13.34
C ALA A 180 -2.75 8.62 12.58
N LEU A 181 -1.69 7.88 12.24
CA LEU A 181 -1.79 6.58 11.58
C LEU A 181 -2.33 5.49 12.51
N LEU A 182 -2.12 5.60 13.82
CA LEU A 182 -2.61 4.67 14.84
C LEU A 182 -4.01 5.00 15.35
N ALA A 183 -4.42 6.27 15.31
CA ALA A 183 -5.73 6.73 15.79
C ALA A 183 -6.89 6.18 14.96
N SER A 184 -6.64 5.77 13.71
CA SER A 184 -7.63 5.06 12.92
C SER A 184 -7.74 3.61 13.40
N GLU A 185 -8.82 3.30 14.12
CA GLU A 185 -9.21 1.92 14.36
C GLU A 185 -9.45 1.18 13.03
N GLU A 186 -9.15 -0.12 13.00
CA GLU A 186 -9.47 -0.93 11.84
C GLU A 186 -10.99 -1.05 11.72
N PRO A 187 -11.59 -0.79 10.54
CA PRO A 187 -13.04 -0.67 10.38
C PRO A 187 -13.81 -1.96 10.71
N ASP A 188 -13.14 -3.11 10.69
CA ASP A 188 -13.69 -4.42 11.00
C ASP A 188 -13.30 -4.94 12.40
N GLY A 189 -12.74 -4.06 13.25
CA GLY A 189 -12.29 -4.41 14.60
C GLY A 189 -11.06 -5.33 14.62
N ALA A 190 -10.30 -5.39 13.52
CA ALA A 190 -9.06 -6.15 13.46
C ALA A 190 -8.00 -5.56 14.40
N THR A 191 -7.20 -6.42 15.03
CA THR A 191 -6.07 -6.00 15.85
C THR A 191 -4.94 -5.53 14.95
N LEU A 192 -4.54 -4.27 15.08
CA LEU A 192 -3.37 -3.71 14.42
C LEU A 192 -2.08 -4.15 15.13
N HIS A 193 -1.14 -4.68 14.35
CA HIS A 193 0.18 -5.15 14.79
C HIS A 193 1.31 -4.23 14.35
N THR A 194 1.35 -3.88 13.06
CA THR A 194 2.42 -3.06 12.50
C THR A 194 1.88 -2.16 11.41
N VAL A 195 2.33 -0.90 11.39
CA VAL A 195 2.11 0.02 10.28
C VAL A 195 3.44 0.27 9.59
N THR A 196 3.44 0.24 8.26
CA THR A 196 4.62 0.55 7.46
C THR A 196 4.31 1.61 6.42
N VAL A 197 5.27 2.47 6.14
CA VAL A 197 5.20 3.42 5.02
C VAL A 197 6.42 3.22 4.14
N SER A 198 6.20 2.86 2.88
CA SER A 198 7.26 2.66 1.88
C SER A 198 7.29 3.81 0.89
N GLN A 199 8.48 4.38 0.68
CA GLN A 199 8.76 5.34 -0.38
C GLN A 199 9.40 4.63 -1.57
N MET A 200 8.74 4.68 -2.73
CA MET A 200 9.18 4.00 -3.95
C MET A 200 9.07 4.94 -5.15
N CYS A 201 9.72 4.63 -6.28
CA CYS A 201 9.53 5.39 -7.51
C CYS A 201 9.37 4.45 -8.70
N PHE A 202 8.92 4.97 -9.83
CA PHE A 202 8.84 4.22 -11.08
C PHE A 202 10.06 4.50 -11.95
N LYS A 203 10.69 3.43 -12.45
CA LYS A 203 11.86 3.49 -13.32
C LYS A 203 11.63 2.76 -14.64
N MET A 204 12.05 3.40 -15.72
CA MET A 204 12.22 2.78 -17.04
C MET A 204 13.69 2.93 -17.43
N GLY A 205 14.51 1.91 -17.15
CA GLY A 205 15.97 2.03 -17.21
C GLY A 205 16.48 3.11 -16.23
N ARG A 206 17.22 4.11 -16.72
CA ARG A 206 17.74 5.21 -15.89
C ARG A 206 16.72 6.35 -15.68
N ILE A 207 15.57 6.30 -16.34
CA ILE A 207 14.58 7.38 -16.33
C ILE A 207 13.57 7.14 -15.21
N THR A 208 13.33 8.17 -14.41
CA THR A 208 12.19 8.21 -13.48
C THR A 208 10.94 8.58 -14.26
N VAL A 209 9.89 7.79 -14.10
CA VAL A 209 8.58 8.07 -14.71
C VAL A 209 7.66 8.66 -13.64
N PRO A 210 7.04 9.83 -13.87
CA PRO A 210 6.06 10.40 -12.95
C PRO A 210 4.92 9.43 -12.62
N PRO A 211 4.50 9.32 -11.35
CA PRO A 211 3.44 8.38 -10.95
C PRO A 211 2.11 8.56 -11.67
N ALA A 212 1.67 9.79 -11.90
CA ALA A 212 0.41 10.08 -12.61
C ALA A 212 0.36 9.42 -14.00
N ILE A 213 1.47 9.48 -14.74
CA ILE A 213 1.61 8.86 -16.07
C ILE A 213 1.49 7.34 -15.97
N VAL A 214 2.16 6.74 -14.99
CA VAL A 214 2.12 5.29 -14.79
C VAL A 214 0.71 4.83 -14.40
N PHE A 215 0.01 5.54 -13.52
CA PHE A 215 -1.35 5.19 -13.13
C PHE A 215 -2.33 5.29 -14.28
N ALA A 216 -2.36 6.43 -14.96
CA ALA A 216 -3.26 6.65 -16.08
C ALA A 216 -2.97 5.68 -17.24
N ALA A 217 -1.70 5.37 -17.52
CA ALA A 217 -1.34 4.36 -18.53
C ALA A 217 -1.81 2.93 -18.18
N ASN A 218 -2.15 2.67 -16.91
CA ASN A 218 -2.76 1.42 -16.45
C ASN A 218 -4.26 1.56 -16.20
N GLY A 219 -4.89 2.61 -16.73
CA GLY A 219 -6.33 2.82 -16.71
C GLY A 219 -6.88 3.26 -15.37
N LEU A 220 -6.01 3.55 -14.39
CA LEU A 220 -6.42 4.12 -13.12
C LEU A 220 -6.81 5.59 -13.33
N GLY A 221 -7.78 6.08 -12.56
CA GLY A 221 -8.22 7.45 -12.70
C GLY A 221 -9.21 7.90 -11.64
N ALA A 222 -9.62 9.16 -11.78
CA ALA A 222 -10.77 9.71 -11.07
C ALA A 222 -12.02 8.91 -11.45
N PRO A 223 -12.91 8.62 -10.48
CA PRO A 223 -14.22 8.11 -10.80
C PRO A 223 -14.99 9.11 -11.68
N PRO A 224 -16.00 8.66 -12.42
CA PRO A 224 -16.83 9.57 -13.22
C PRO A 224 -17.52 10.59 -12.31
N ALA A 225 -17.91 11.74 -12.88
CA ALA A 225 -18.56 12.81 -12.12
C ALA A 225 -19.80 12.27 -11.39
N PRO A 226 -20.18 12.82 -10.21
CA PRO A 226 -21.31 12.30 -9.42
C PRO A 226 -22.65 12.24 -10.18
N SER A 227 -22.80 13.02 -11.25
CA SER A 227 -23.97 13.04 -12.14
C SER A 227 -23.97 11.94 -13.20
N ALA A 228 -22.86 11.23 -13.39
CA ALA A 228 -22.76 10.10 -14.31
C ALA A 228 -23.25 8.83 -13.61
N LEU A 229 -24.29 8.21 -14.16
CA LEU A 229 -24.90 6.99 -13.62
C LEU A 229 -23.99 5.76 -13.73
N ASP A 230 -23.02 5.79 -14.65
CA ASP A 230 -22.22 4.61 -15.01
C ASP A 230 -20.81 4.67 -14.44
N THR A 231 -20.42 3.61 -13.72
CA THR A 231 -19.04 3.41 -13.27
C THR A 231 -18.14 3.03 -14.46
N TYR A 232 -16.90 3.53 -14.47
CA TYR A 232 -15.94 3.12 -15.48
C TYR A 232 -15.63 1.61 -15.41
N SER A 233 -15.48 0.99 -16.57
CA SER A 233 -15.22 -0.43 -16.73
C SER A 233 -14.56 -0.71 -18.08
N ALA A 234 -14.25 -1.97 -18.38
CA ALA A 234 -13.72 -2.33 -19.71
C ALA A 234 -14.71 -2.02 -20.85
N THR A 235 -16.02 -2.05 -20.60
CA THR A 235 -17.07 -1.74 -21.58
C THR A 235 -17.48 -0.27 -21.58
N ASN A 236 -17.13 0.48 -20.54
CA ASN A 236 -17.31 1.92 -20.41
C ASN A 236 -16.00 2.55 -19.90
N PRO A 237 -14.95 2.62 -20.73
CA PRO A 237 -13.63 3.02 -20.27
C PRO A 237 -13.56 4.52 -19.96
N PRO A 238 -12.59 4.96 -19.12
CA PRO A 238 -12.39 6.37 -18.85
C PRO A 238 -11.93 7.13 -20.11
N PRO A 239 -12.17 8.45 -20.22
CA PRO A 239 -11.91 9.24 -21.43
C PRO A 239 -10.49 9.10 -22.00
N HIS A 240 -9.49 9.05 -21.11
CA HIS A 240 -8.07 8.93 -21.47
C HIS A 240 -7.67 7.54 -22.03
N TRP A 241 -8.55 6.54 -21.95
CA TRP A 241 -8.20 5.16 -22.27
C TRP A 241 -7.92 4.95 -23.76
N SER A 242 -8.61 5.70 -24.63
CA SER A 242 -8.41 5.62 -26.07
C SER A 242 -6.98 6.03 -26.48
N GLN A 243 -6.43 7.04 -25.81
CA GLN A 243 -5.05 7.51 -25.97
C GLN A 243 -4.06 6.44 -25.49
N VAL A 244 -4.34 5.79 -24.36
CA VAL A 244 -3.52 4.67 -23.85
C VAL A 244 -3.55 3.48 -24.82
N GLN A 245 -4.69 3.16 -25.41
CA GLN A 245 -4.82 2.08 -26.39
C GLN A 245 -4.04 2.40 -27.67
N ALA A 246 -4.12 3.63 -28.20
CA ALA A 246 -3.34 4.05 -29.37
C ALA A 246 -1.82 3.88 -29.17
N ILE A 247 -1.33 3.98 -27.93
CA ILE A 247 0.08 3.76 -27.59
C ILE A 247 0.39 2.28 -27.36
N SER A 248 -0.45 1.57 -26.59
CA SER A 248 -0.10 0.26 -26.00
C SER A 248 -0.68 -0.95 -26.74
N SER A 249 -1.83 -0.80 -27.40
CA SER A 249 -2.59 -1.89 -28.02
C SER A 249 -2.20 -2.06 -29.49
N ARG A 250 -1.93 -3.29 -29.93
CA ARG A 250 -1.60 -3.55 -31.34
C ARG A 250 -2.80 -3.37 -32.25
N THR A 251 -4.00 -3.70 -31.76
CA THR A 251 -5.23 -3.52 -32.54
C THR A 251 -5.53 -2.05 -32.83
N HIS A 252 -5.05 -1.13 -31.99
CA HIS A 252 -5.20 0.31 -32.15
C HIS A 252 -3.92 0.99 -32.72
N GLY A 253 -3.03 0.22 -33.35
CA GLY A 253 -1.79 0.74 -33.97
C GLY A 253 -0.62 1.00 -33.00
N GLY A 254 -0.82 0.74 -31.71
CA GLY A 254 0.17 0.78 -30.65
C GLY A 254 1.02 -0.50 -30.52
N SER A 255 1.82 -0.58 -29.46
CA SER A 255 2.49 -1.82 -29.04
C SER A 255 3.12 -1.65 -27.65
N ILE A 256 3.47 -2.76 -26.99
CA ILE A 256 4.29 -2.72 -25.76
C ILE A 256 5.63 -2.00 -25.98
N LYS A 257 6.22 -2.09 -27.18
CA LYS A 257 7.44 -1.34 -27.51
C LYS A 257 7.19 0.17 -27.50
N LYS A 258 6.10 0.63 -28.15
CA LYS A 258 5.70 2.04 -28.14
C LYS A 258 5.36 2.53 -26.73
N LEU A 259 4.69 1.71 -25.93
CA LEU A 259 4.43 2.02 -24.51
C LEU A 259 5.73 2.16 -23.70
N ARG A 260 6.70 1.28 -23.92
CA ARG A 260 8.02 1.38 -23.29
C ARG A 260 8.75 2.65 -23.71
N ASP A 261 8.70 3.00 -25.00
CA ASP A 261 9.33 4.21 -25.54
C ASP A 261 8.65 5.48 -24.99
N PHE A 262 7.33 5.45 -24.83
CA PHE A 262 6.58 6.48 -24.11
C PHE A 262 7.09 6.65 -22.66
N PHE A 263 7.20 5.57 -21.89
CA PHE A 263 7.78 5.63 -20.53
C PHE A 263 9.26 6.02 -20.50
N ARG A 264 10.01 5.82 -21.58
CA ARG A 264 11.40 6.27 -21.73
C ARG A 264 11.52 7.76 -22.06
N GLY A 265 10.43 8.52 -22.03
CA GLY A 265 10.47 9.97 -22.12
C GLY A 265 9.56 10.56 -23.20
N GLY A 266 8.91 9.75 -24.03
CA GLY A 266 7.94 10.26 -25.01
C GLY A 266 6.77 11.03 -24.40
N TRP A 267 6.49 10.84 -23.10
CA TRP A 267 5.53 11.67 -22.36
C TRP A 267 5.96 13.14 -22.21
N LYS A 268 7.26 13.45 -22.32
CA LYS A 268 7.76 14.83 -22.22
C LYS A 268 7.39 15.66 -23.44
N ASP A 269 7.21 14.99 -24.57
CA ASP A 269 6.91 15.62 -25.86
C ASP A 269 5.41 15.94 -26.00
N VAL A 270 4.56 15.53 -25.05
CA VAL A 270 3.13 15.82 -25.03
C VAL A 270 2.90 17.24 -24.49
N PRO A 271 2.28 18.15 -25.27
CA PRO A 271 1.95 19.50 -24.85
C PRO A 271 1.01 19.51 -23.63
N GLU A 272 1.10 20.53 -22.78
CA GLU A 272 0.34 20.59 -21.50
C GLU A 272 -1.18 20.41 -21.66
N GLY A 273 -1.78 20.92 -22.74
CA GLY A 273 -3.21 20.73 -23.02
C GLY A 273 -3.61 19.32 -23.48
N GLU A 274 -2.66 18.46 -23.82
CA GLU A 274 -2.89 17.10 -24.33
C GLU A 274 -2.49 16.01 -23.33
N ARG A 275 -2.04 16.40 -22.13
CA ARG A 275 -1.59 15.48 -21.08
C ARG A 275 -2.77 14.81 -20.39
N TRP A 276 -3.31 13.80 -21.05
CA TRP A 276 -4.45 13.00 -20.59
C TRP A 276 -4.28 12.37 -19.20
N TRP A 277 -3.05 12.21 -18.69
CA TRP A 277 -2.82 11.74 -17.33
C TRP A 277 -3.11 12.79 -16.25
N GLU A 278 -3.03 14.09 -16.58
CA GLU A 278 -3.37 15.18 -15.65
C GLU A 278 -4.87 15.21 -15.40
N GLU A 279 -5.67 15.08 -16.48
CA GLU A 279 -7.12 14.91 -16.38
C GLU A 279 -7.48 13.62 -15.64
N ALA A 280 -6.84 12.49 -16.00
CA ALA A 280 -7.09 11.20 -15.35
C ALA A 280 -6.86 11.23 -13.84
N MET A 281 -5.86 11.98 -13.37
CA MET A 281 -5.52 12.10 -11.95
C MET A 281 -6.16 13.31 -11.25
N SER A 282 -7.07 14.01 -11.93
CA SER A 282 -7.72 15.22 -11.41
C SER A 282 -8.87 14.94 -10.42
N GLY A 283 -9.62 15.98 -10.06
CA GLY A 283 -10.85 15.87 -9.26
C GLY A 283 -10.63 15.25 -7.87
N GLY A 284 -11.51 14.32 -7.50
CA GLY A 284 -11.46 13.67 -6.18
C GLY A 284 -10.17 12.87 -5.92
N VAL A 285 -9.50 12.40 -6.99
CA VAL A 285 -8.21 11.72 -6.87
C VAL A 285 -7.13 12.71 -6.44
N GLU A 286 -7.05 13.88 -7.09
CA GLU A 286 -6.08 14.91 -6.75
C GLU A 286 -6.31 15.48 -5.34
N VAL A 287 -7.56 15.73 -4.96
CA VAL A 287 -7.92 16.21 -3.62
C VAL A 287 -7.45 15.22 -2.55
N ARG A 288 -7.73 13.93 -2.74
CA ARG A 288 -7.30 12.88 -1.81
C ARG A 288 -5.77 12.74 -1.79
N ARG A 289 -5.13 12.79 -2.96
CA ARG A 289 -3.66 12.71 -3.09
C ARG A 289 -2.98 13.78 -2.25
N ARG A 290 -3.38 15.06 -2.41
CA ARG A 290 -2.77 16.19 -1.69
C ARG A 290 -2.93 16.05 -0.18
N ARG A 291 -4.15 15.80 0.29
CA ARG A 291 -4.44 15.60 1.71
C ARG A 291 -3.58 14.48 2.32
N ASN A 292 -3.50 13.34 1.63
CA ASN A 292 -2.69 12.21 2.09
C ASN A 292 -1.18 12.53 2.03
N LEU A 293 -0.73 13.26 1.00
CA LEU A 293 0.67 13.66 0.86
C LEU A 293 1.12 14.59 1.99
N GLU A 294 0.30 15.58 2.38
CA GLU A 294 0.60 16.48 3.51
C GLU A 294 0.88 15.69 4.80
N THR A 295 0.09 14.65 5.04
CA THR A 295 0.27 13.76 6.20
C THR A 295 1.59 12.97 6.10
N LEU A 296 1.89 12.43 4.92
CA LEU A 296 3.07 11.58 4.69
C LEU A 296 4.38 12.36 4.54
N GLU A 297 4.30 13.65 4.20
CA GLU A 297 5.47 14.51 4.02
C GLU A 297 6.21 14.76 5.33
N LEU A 298 5.52 14.74 6.47
CA LEU A 298 6.14 14.77 7.79
C LEU A 298 7.08 13.56 8.00
N LEU A 299 6.67 12.37 7.55
CA LEU A 299 7.51 11.17 7.60
C LEU A 299 8.76 11.33 6.74
N ARG A 300 8.56 11.84 5.51
CA ARG A 300 9.63 12.01 4.52
C ARG A 300 10.72 12.92 5.09
N ARG A 301 10.32 14.07 5.65
CA ARG A 301 11.24 15.03 6.28
C ARG A 301 12.00 14.40 7.44
N GLY A 302 11.33 13.60 8.29
CA GLY A 302 11.98 12.86 9.37
C GLY A 302 13.04 11.88 8.87
N MET A 303 12.72 11.08 7.84
CA MET A 303 13.65 10.12 7.24
C MET A 303 14.85 10.80 6.55
N GLU A 304 14.62 11.95 5.90
CA GLU A 304 15.68 12.74 5.27
C GLU A 304 16.59 13.40 6.31
N GLY A 305 16.02 13.95 7.38
CA GLY A 305 16.78 14.48 8.52
C GLY A 305 17.72 13.43 9.10
N ALA A 306 17.24 12.19 9.26
CA ALA A 306 18.08 11.10 9.74
C ALA A 306 19.27 10.76 8.82
N ARG A 307 19.14 10.95 7.50
CA ARG A 307 20.25 10.78 6.54
C ARG A 307 21.27 11.92 6.59
N GLY A 308 20.81 13.11 6.98
CA GLY A 308 21.64 14.32 7.13
C GLY A 308 22.45 14.36 8.41
N MET A 309 22.16 13.48 9.38
CA MET A 309 22.99 13.28 10.57
C MET A 309 24.32 12.62 10.15
N ARG A 310 25.32 13.43 9.83
CA ARG A 310 26.70 13.05 9.60
C ARG A 310 27.60 13.86 10.49
#